data_AF-A0A7L1MZY9-F1
#
_entry.id   AF-A0A7L1MZY9-F1
#
_cell.length_a   1.000
_cell.length_b   1.000
_cell.length_c   1.000
_cell.angle_alpha   90.00
_cell.angle_beta   90.00
_cell.angle_gamma   90.00
#
_symmetry.space_group_name_H-M   'P 1'
#
loop_
_entity.id
_entity.type
_entity.pdbx_description
1 polymer ?
#
loop_
_entity_poly.entity_id
_entity_poly.type
_entity_poly.pdbx_seq_one_letter_code
_entity_poly.pdbx_strand_id
1 'polypeptide(L)'
;AAFFCWLDYLDELAMGAHPVVADAVVGRVEERFLQGVLQPQLLQVSEPHVLSATALLAGAVRQIRAPALLHRLVLFLLGPQRHPECPGDTPHPLRCQLIQRCDHLSDEISLISLRLFEELLRKPHEQVAWNLVLRNLEARGYLQRSPPAPDEQGPPEPDPDEDGLDLEEDPYFTDGFPDFG
;
A
#
# COMPACT_ATOMS: atom_id res chain seq x y z
N ALA A 1 -2.63 21.55 17.34
CA ALA A 1 -1.26 22.00 17.04
C ALA A 1 -0.22 21.18 17.79
N ALA A 2 -0.21 21.16 19.13
CA ALA A 2 0.83 20.49 19.94
C ALA A 2 1.09 19.01 19.57
N PHE A 3 0.04 18.22 19.32
CA PHE A 3 0.18 16.83 18.88
C PHE A 3 0.98 16.68 17.59
N PHE A 4 0.64 17.44 16.55
CA PHE A 4 1.31 17.35 15.25
C PHE A 4 2.73 17.92 15.30
N CYS A 5 3.03 18.89 16.17
CA CYS A 5 4.41 19.31 16.42
C CYS A 5 5.25 18.22 17.11
N TRP A 6 4.66 17.49 18.06
CA TRP A 6 5.32 16.33 18.67
C TRP A 6 5.55 15.21 17.66
N LEU A 7 4.57 14.97 16.77
CA LEU A 7 4.70 13.98 15.71
C LEU A 7 5.77 14.36 14.69
N ASP A 8 5.81 15.62 14.25
CA ASP A 8 6.88 16.15 13.39
C ASP A 8 8.26 15.93 14.01
N TYR A 9 8.41 16.22 15.30
CA TYR A 9 9.67 16.01 15.99
C TYR A 9 10.10 14.52 15.96
N LEU A 10 9.16 13.60 16.20
CA LEU A 10 9.45 12.17 16.14
C LEU A 10 9.77 11.69 14.73
N ASP A 11 9.09 12.25 13.72
CA ASP A 11 9.31 11.92 12.32
C ASP A 11 10.72 12.37 11.87
N GLU A 12 11.09 13.62 12.16
CA GLU A 12 12.44 14.15 11.89
C GLU A 12 13.52 13.38 12.66
N LEU A 13 13.27 13.04 13.94
CA LEU A 13 14.20 12.23 14.73
C LEU A 13 14.38 10.83 14.13
N ALA A 14 13.30 10.18 13.69
CA ALA A 14 13.37 8.86 13.08
C ALA A 14 14.06 8.88 11.70
N MET A 15 13.98 10.00 10.96
CA MET A 15 14.70 10.18 9.70
C MET A 15 16.20 10.45 9.89
N GLY A 16 16.56 11.24 10.91
CA GLY A 16 17.95 11.69 11.11
C GLY A 16 18.81 10.84 12.05
N ALA A 17 18.21 9.98 12.88
CA ALA A 17 18.94 9.19 13.86
C ALA A 17 19.62 7.95 13.27
N HIS A 18 20.59 7.41 14.01
CA HIS A 18 21.15 6.09 13.72
C HIS A 18 20.04 5.01 13.74
N PRO A 19 20.04 4.01 12.83
CA PRO A 19 18.94 3.05 12.69
C PRO A 19 18.52 2.37 14.00
N VAL A 20 19.47 1.96 14.83
CA VAL A 20 19.20 1.36 16.16
C VAL A 20 18.41 2.31 17.09
N VAL A 21 18.71 3.60 17.05
CA VAL A 21 17.99 4.61 17.84
C VAL A 21 16.61 4.88 17.24
N ALA A 22 16.53 5.03 15.92
CA ALA A 22 15.26 5.19 15.22
C ALA A 22 14.31 4.02 15.53
N ASP A 23 14.79 2.77 15.44
CA ASP A 23 14.02 1.57 15.76
C ASP A 23 13.56 1.56 17.22
N ALA A 24 14.43 1.93 18.17
CA ALA A 24 14.08 2.00 19.58
C ALA A 24 13.00 3.06 19.85
N VAL A 25 13.11 4.25 19.24
CA VAL A 25 12.13 5.34 19.36
C VAL A 25 10.79 4.91 18.75
N VAL A 26 10.82 4.41 17.53
CA VAL A 26 9.63 3.96 16.79
C VAL A 26 8.93 2.82 17.52
N GLY A 27 9.68 1.85 18.07
CA GLY A 27 9.12 0.78 18.90
C GLY A 27 8.43 1.30 20.17
N ARG A 28 9.00 2.33 20.81
CA ARG A 28 8.35 2.98 21.96
C ARG A 28 7.09 3.74 21.58
N VAL A 29 7.06 4.38 20.42
CA VAL A 29 5.86 5.05 19.89
C VAL A 29 4.77 4.02 19.62
N GLU A 30 5.11 2.88 19.04
CA GLU A 30 4.16 1.78 18.80
C GLU A 30 3.53 1.29 20.11
N GLU A 31 4.35 0.93 21.11
CA GLU A 31 3.86 0.42 22.39
C GLU A 31 3.05 1.46 23.17
N ARG A 32 3.59 2.67 23.32
CA ARG A 32 3.02 3.68 24.24
C ARG A 32 1.89 4.47 23.64
N PHE A 33 2.01 4.84 22.36
CA PHE A 33 1.04 5.70 21.70
C PHE A 33 0.08 4.89 20.83
N LEU A 34 0.57 4.10 19.87
CA LEU A 34 -0.33 3.39 18.95
C LEU A 34 -1.18 2.35 19.71
N GLN A 35 -0.55 1.44 20.45
CA GLN A 35 -1.25 0.40 21.19
C GLN A 35 -1.84 0.93 22.51
N GLY A 36 -1.06 1.70 23.28
CA GLY A 36 -1.47 2.16 24.61
C GLY A 36 -2.56 3.23 24.63
N VAL A 37 -2.65 4.08 23.60
CA VAL A 37 -3.57 5.24 23.58
C VAL A 37 -4.51 5.19 22.38
N LEU A 38 -3.98 5.02 21.18
CA LEU A 38 -4.75 5.18 19.95
C LEU A 38 -5.67 3.98 19.69
N GLN A 39 -5.20 2.75 19.93
CA GLN A 39 -6.00 1.54 19.77
C GLN A 39 -7.30 1.56 20.58
N PRO A 40 -7.32 1.77 21.90
CA PRO A 40 -8.56 1.78 22.66
C PRO A 40 -9.51 2.90 22.19
N GLN A 41 -8.99 4.06 21.77
CA GLN A 41 -9.80 5.15 21.22
C GLN A 41 -10.42 4.77 19.87
N LEU A 42 -9.65 4.11 19.00
CA LEU A 42 -10.14 3.63 17.71
C LEU A 42 -11.11 2.47 17.86
N LEU A 43 -11.03 1.66 18.93
CA LEU A 43 -11.95 0.56 19.17
C LEU A 43 -13.24 0.99 19.89
N GLN A 44 -13.29 2.22 20.42
CA GLN A 44 -14.45 2.74 21.14
C GLN A 44 -15.68 2.95 20.24
N VAL A 45 -16.88 2.92 20.84
CA VAL A 45 -18.18 3.06 20.16
C VAL A 45 -18.71 4.51 20.17
N SER A 46 -18.10 5.40 20.95
CA SER A 46 -18.57 6.79 21.07
C SER A 46 -18.25 7.58 19.80
N GLU A 47 -19.28 8.02 19.08
CA GLU A 47 -19.16 8.80 17.83
C GLU A 47 -18.16 9.97 17.90
N PRO A 48 -18.21 10.89 18.90
CA PRO A 48 -17.26 12.01 18.95
C PRO A 48 -15.82 11.56 19.14
N HIS A 49 -15.59 10.46 19.87
CA HIS A 49 -14.25 9.89 20.04
C HIS A 49 -13.76 9.24 18.75
N VAL A 50 -14.64 8.51 18.05
CA VAL A 50 -14.33 7.89 16.75
C VAL A 50 -13.96 8.95 15.73
N LEU A 51 -14.76 10.02 15.62
CA LEU A 51 -14.49 11.12 14.70
C LEU A 51 -13.14 11.77 14.99
N SER A 52 -12.90 12.14 16.25
CA SER A 52 -11.67 12.80 16.67
C SER A 52 -10.44 11.90 16.47
N ALA A 53 -10.50 10.64 16.91
CA ALA A 53 -9.39 9.69 16.78
C ALA A 53 -9.09 9.36 15.31
N THR A 54 -10.11 9.17 14.49
CA THR A 54 -9.95 8.89 13.04
C THR A 54 -9.39 10.11 12.31
N ALA A 55 -9.84 11.32 12.65
CA ALA A 55 -9.31 12.56 12.09
C ALA A 55 -7.84 12.81 12.48
N LEU A 56 -7.50 12.58 13.75
CA LEU A 56 -6.11 12.64 14.24
C LEU A 56 -5.24 11.62 13.51
N LEU A 57 -5.73 10.40 13.35
CA LEU A 57 -5.02 9.34 12.64
C LEU A 57 -4.82 9.69 11.16
N ALA A 58 -5.85 10.19 10.46
CA ALA A 58 -5.72 10.62 9.07
C ALA A 58 -4.67 11.73 8.91
N GLY A 59 -4.68 12.70 9.83
CA GLY A 59 -3.64 13.74 9.89
C GLY A 59 -2.24 13.18 10.16
N ALA A 60 -2.13 12.21 11.08
CA ALA A 60 -0.86 11.57 11.42
C ALA A 60 -0.29 10.77 10.24
N VAL A 61 -1.12 9.95 9.59
CA VAL A 61 -0.74 9.24 8.36
C VAL A 61 -0.22 10.24 7.34
N ARG A 62 -0.97 11.31 7.05
CA ARG A 62 -0.55 12.34 6.08
C ARG A 62 0.82 12.93 6.41
N GLN A 63 1.08 13.24 7.67
CA GLN A 63 2.29 13.96 8.11
C GLN A 63 3.55 13.08 8.14
N ILE A 64 3.44 11.81 8.54
CA ILE A 64 4.59 10.91 8.71
C ILE A 64 5.30 10.66 7.38
N ARG A 65 6.62 10.86 7.36
CA ARG A 65 7.53 10.63 6.23
C ARG A 65 8.57 9.57 6.54
N ALA A 66 8.94 9.41 7.81
CA ALA A 66 9.94 8.44 8.23
C ALA A 66 9.50 7.00 7.90
N PRO A 67 10.26 6.26 7.08
CA PRO A 67 9.86 4.91 6.65
C PRO A 67 9.63 3.94 7.82
N ALA A 68 10.48 4.00 8.85
CA ALA A 68 10.35 3.14 10.03
C ALA A 68 9.05 3.41 10.81
N LEU A 69 8.69 4.69 10.99
CA LEU A 69 7.48 5.08 11.71
C LEU A 69 6.22 4.75 10.90
N LEU A 70 6.24 5.03 9.59
CA LEU A 70 5.18 4.66 8.67
C LEU A 70 4.95 3.15 8.66
N HIS A 71 6.02 2.36 8.64
CA HIS A 71 5.94 0.91 8.66
C HIS A 71 5.19 0.39 9.89
N ARG A 72 5.56 0.86 11.10
CA ARG A 72 4.86 0.47 12.34
C ARG A 72 3.40 0.92 12.35
N LEU A 73 3.12 2.12 11.86
CA LEU A 73 1.75 2.62 11.77
C LEU A 73 0.90 1.75 10.84
N VAL A 74 1.41 1.39 9.66
CA VAL A 74 0.68 0.55 8.71
C VAL A 74 0.45 -0.85 9.26
N LEU A 75 1.47 -1.47 9.88
CA LEU A 75 1.31 -2.76 10.54
C LEU A 75 0.29 -2.72 11.69
N PHE A 76 0.30 -1.63 12.47
CA PHE A 76 -0.66 -1.40 13.53
C PHE A 76 -2.10 -1.30 13.00
N LEU A 77 -2.33 -0.58 11.90
CA LEU A 77 -3.67 -0.36 11.35
C LEU A 77 -4.19 -1.54 10.54
N LEU A 78 -3.35 -2.15 9.72
CA LEU A 78 -3.75 -3.13 8.71
C LEU A 78 -3.36 -4.56 9.08
N GLY A 79 -2.42 -4.74 10.01
CA GLY A 79 -1.89 -6.04 10.40
C GLY A 79 -0.68 -6.47 9.54
N PRO A 80 0.13 -7.42 10.05
CA PRO A 80 1.30 -7.93 9.35
C PRO A 80 0.99 -9.02 8.31
N GLN A 81 -0.24 -9.52 8.27
CA GLN A 81 -0.58 -10.67 7.43
C GLN A 81 -0.67 -10.27 5.96
N ARG A 82 0.23 -10.82 5.14
CA ARG A 82 0.19 -10.71 3.67
C ARG A 82 -0.61 -11.83 3.00
N HIS A 83 -1.08 -12.79 3.78
CA HIS A 83 -1.83 -13.92 3.26
C HIS A 83 -3.22 -13.47 2.78
N PRO A 84 -3.74 -14.15 1.73
CA PRO A 84 -5.15 -14.23 1.40
C PRO A 84 -6.09 -14.17 2.60
N GLU A 85 -7.18 -13.39 2.48
CA GLU A 85 -8.30 -13.53 3.41
C GLU A 85 -9.12 -14.75 2.99
N CYS A 86 -9.21 -15.74 3.88
CA CYS A 86 -10.01 -16.95 3.70
C CYS A 86 -11.24 -16.92 4.62
N PRO A 87 -12.36 -17.55 4.23
CA PRO A 87 -13.50 -17.72 5.11
C PRO A 87 -13.10 -18.43 6.41
N GLY A 88 -13.27 -17.76 7.55
CA GLY A 88 -12.92 -18.29 8.87
C GLY A 88 -11.63 -17.72 9.49
N ASP A 89 -10.86 -16.91 8.75
CA ASP A 89 -9.70 -16.22 9.31
C ASP A 89 -10.13 -15.17 10.35
N THR A 90 -9.41 -15.11 11.47
CA THR A 90 -9.58 -14.01 12.45
C THR A 90 -9.01 -12.73 11.84
N PRO A 91 -9.85 -11.73 11.54
CA PRO A 91 -9.36 -10.56 10.86
C PRO A 91 -8.68 -9.61 11.86
N HIS A 92 -7.80 -8.74 11.34
CA HIS A 92 -7.18 -7.71 12.17
C HIS A 92 -8.25 -6.73 12.68
N PRO A 93 -8.43 -6.58 14.01
CA PRO A 93 -9.60 -5.91 14.58
C PRO A 93 -9.71 -4.44 14.14
N LEU A 94 -8.59 -3.71 14.12
CA LEU A 94 -8.58 -2.32 13.68
C LEU A 94 -8.93 -2.20 12.19
N ARG A 95 -8.39 -3.07 11.34
CA ARG A 95 -8.71 -3.05 9.90
C ARG A 95 -10.19 -3.30 9.68
N CYS A 96 -10.75 -4.33 10.31
CA CYS A 96 -12.19 -4.61 10.19
C CYS A 96 -13.04 -3.43 10.62
N GLN A 97 -12.76 -2.87 11.78
CA GLN A 97 -13.56 -1.77 12.30
C GLN A 97 -13.44 -0.51 11.45
N LEU A 98 -12.24 -0.19 10.94
CA LEU A 98 -12.04 0.96 10.06
C LEU A 98 -12.77 0.76 8.72
N ILE A 99 -12.75 -0.44 8.14
CA ILE A 99 -13.51 -0.76 6.92
C ILE A 99 -15.02 -0.66 7.16
N GLN A 100 -15.52 -1.23 8.26
CA GLN A 100 -16.94 -1.14 8.62
C GLN A 100 -17.41 0.31 8.79
N ARG A 101 -16.54 1.19 9.29
CA ARG A 101 -16.86 2.62 9.43
C ARG A 101 -16.98 3.37 8.11
N CYS A 102 -16.50 2.84 6.99
CA CYS A 102 -16.71 3.44 5.68
C CYS A 102 -18.18 3.40 5.22
N ASP A 103 -18.99 2.50 5.79
CA ASP A 103 -20.42 2.36 5.54
C ASP A 103 -21.23 2.59 6.84
N HIS A 104 -20.83 3.61 7.61
CA HIS A 104 -21.51 3.97 8.85
C HIS A 104 -22.77 4.81 8.55
N LEU A 105 -23.79 4.71 9.41
CA LEU A 105 -25.02 5.51 9.33
C LEU A 105 -24.80 7.03 9.45
N SER A 106 -23.63 7.44 9.95
CA SER A 106 -23.23 8.84 10.06
C SER A 106 -22.26 9.15 8.94
N ASP A 107 -22.68 10.03 8.03
CA ASP A 107 -21.88 10.44 6.87
C ASP A 107 -20.53 11.03 7.29
N GLU A 108 -20.45 11.70 8.45
CA GLU A 108 -19.20 12.25 8.95
C GLU A 108 -18.18 11.16 9.29
N ILE A 109 -18.64 10.05 9.91
CA ILE A 109 -17.79 8.91 10.26
C ILE A 109 -17.33 8.20 8.98
N SER A 110 -18.24 7.99 8.03
CA SER A 110 -17.92 7.40 6.74
C SER A 110 -16.90 8.24 5.98
N LEU A 111 -17.13 9.56 5.89
CA LEU A 111 -16.24 10.48 5.19
C LEU A 111 -14.85 10.54 5.82
N ILE A 112 -14.73 10.66 7.14
CA ILE A 112 -13.41 10.74 7.79
C ILE A 112 -12.65 9.42 7.69
N SER A 113 -13.36 8.29 7.72
CA SER A 113 -12.77 6.95 7.53
C SER A 113 -12.27 6.77 6.09
N LEU A 114 -13.05 7.20 5.10
CA LEU A 114 -12.61 7.20 3.70
C LEU A 114 -11.38 8.10 3.47
N ARG A 115 -11.35 9.29 4.08
CA ARG A 115 -10.16 10.17 4.05
C ARG A 115 -8.93 9.51 4.66
N LEU A 116 -9.09 8.76 5.75
CA LEU A 116 -7.97 7.99 6.32
C LEU A 116 -7.40 6.99 5.30
N PHE A 117 -8.26 6.22 4.63
CA PHE A 117 -7.82 5.27 3.61
C PHE A 117 -7.20 5.95 2.39
N GLU A 118 -7.73 7.10 1.98
CA GLU A 118 -7.15 7.93 0.94
C GLU A 118 -5.72 8.37 1.30
N GLU A 119 -5.50 8.84 2.54
CA GLU A 119 -4.16 9.19 3.03
C GLU A 119 -3.22 7.99 3.10
N LEU A 120 -3.72 6.80 3.47
CA LEU A 120 -2.92 5.57 3.45
C LEU A 120 -2.51 5.18 2.02
N LEU A 121 -3.43 5.22 1.07
CA LEU A 121 -3.18 4.86 -0.33
C LEU A 121 -2.21 5.81 -1.02
N ARG A 122 -2.12 7.06 -0.57
CA ARG A 122 -1.09 8.02 -1.02
C ARG A 122 0.32 7.67 -0.57
N LYS A 123 0.49 6.78 0.43
CA LYS A 123 1.81 6.43 0.94
C LYS A 123 2.48 5.36 0.06
N PRO A 124 3.77 5.53 -0.29
CA PRO A 124 4.52 4.54 -1.07
C PRO A 124 4.94 3.36 -0.17
N HIS A 125 3.98 2.61 0.35
CA HIS A 125 4.22 1.51 1.27
C HIS A 125 3.45 0.25 0.85
N GLU A 126 4.19 -0.77 0.44
CA GLU A 126 3.65 -2.01 -0.15
C GLU A 126 2.54 -2.67 0.70
N GLN A 127 2.66 -2.64 2.03
CA GLN A 127 1.67 -3.28 2.92
C GLN A 127 0.29 -2.65 2.79
N VAL A 128 0.18 -1.39 2.37
CA VAL A 128 -1.11 -0.73 2.17
C VAL A 128 -1.84 -1.39 1.00
N ALA A 129 -1.21 -1.46 -0.17
CA ALA A 129 -1.78 -2.08 -1.36
C ALA A 129 -2.08 -3.58 -1.13
N TRP A 130 -1.18 -4.29 -0.43
CA TRP A 130 -1.39 -5.69 -0.10
C TRP A 130 -2.63 -5.91 0.77
N ASN A 131 -2.75 -5.18 1.88
CA ASN A 131 -3.82 -5.40 2.85
C ASN A 131 -5.18 -4.82 2.42
N LEU A 132 -5.20 -3.75 1.63
CA LEU A 132 -6.45 -3.12 1.19
C LEU A 132 -6.94 -3.66 -0.14
N VAL A 133 -6.05 -4.04 -1.05
CA VAL A 133 -6.40 -4.46 -2.42
C VAL A 133 -6.14 -5.95 -2.62
N LEU A 134 -4.87 -6.36 -2.65
CA LEU A 134 -4.48 -7.68 -3.18
C LEU A 134 -5.03 -8.85 -2.37
N ARG A 135 -5.11 -8.69 -1.04
CA ARG A 135 -5.67 -9.66 -0.12
C ARG A 135 -7.16 -9.94 -0.34
N ASN A 136 -7.91 -8.94 -0.83
CA ASN A 136 -9.35 -8.99 -1.08
C ASN A 136 -9.71 -9.47 -2.49
N LEU A 137 -8.72 -9.69 -3.37
CA LEU A 137 -8.97 -10.19 -4.73
C LEU A 137 -9.24 -11.71 -4.70
N GLU A 138 -10.41 -12.10 -5.20
CA GLU A 138 -10.86 -13.51 -5.24
C GLU A 138 -10.17 -14.33 -6.35
N ALA A 139 -10.12 -13.80 -7.58
CA ALA A 139 -9.69 -14.57 -8.76
C ALA A 139 -8.16 -14.72 -8.90
N ARG A 140 -7.37 -13.79 -8.33
CA ARG A 140 -5.90 -13.81 -8.24
C ARG A 140 -5.13 -14.23 -9.50
N GLY A 141 -5.63 -13.88 -10.69
CA GLY A 141 -4.94 -14.14 -11.96
C GLY A 141 -3.50 -13.59 -12.00
N TYR A 142 -3.15 -12.60 -11.17
CA TYR A 142 -1.79 -12.09 -11.03
C TYR A 142 -0.77 -13.09 -10.42
N LEU A 143 -1.24 -14.11 -9.70
CA LEU A 143 -0.38 -15.20 -9.18
C LEU A 143 -0.26 -16.37 -10.16
N GLN A 144 -1.16 -16.45 -11.13
CA GLN A 144 -1.01 -17.38 -12.24
C GLN A 144 0.12 -16.87 -13.11
N ARG A 145 1.34 -17.27 -12.77
CA ARG A 145 2.44 -17.23 -13.73
C ARG A 145 1.98 -18.09 -14.89
N SER A 146 1.61 -17.48 -16.02
CA SER A 146 1.42 -18.22 -17.25
C SER A 146 2.61 -19.17 -17.39
N PRO A 147 2.39 -20.46 -17.72
CA PRO A 147 3.50 -21.31 -18.10
C PRO A 147 4.33 -20.51 -19.12
N PRO A 148 5.67 -20.57 -19.10
CA PRO A 148 6.42 -20.14 -20.27
C PRO A 148 5.72 -20.81 -21.44
N ALA A 149 5.18 -19.99 -22.37
CA ALA A 149 4.62 -20.53 -23.57
C ALA A 149 5.66 -21.53 -24.09
N PRO A 150 5.30 -22.80 -24.30
CA PRO A 150 6.24 -23.72 -24.92
C PRO A 150 6.73 -23.00 -26.15
N ASP A 151 8.05 -22.95 -26.27
CA ASP A 151 8.77 -22.31 -27.33
C ASP A 151 7.98 -22.36 -28.64
N GLU A 152 7.99 -21.27 -29.40
CA GLU A 152 7.77 -21.29 -30.84
C GLU A 152 8.87 -22.13 -31.54
N GLN A 153 9.16 -23.33 -31.04
CA GLN A 153 9.73 -24.42 -31.83
C GLN A 153 8.57 -25.07 -32.56
N GLY A 154 8.06 -24.34 -33.55
CA GLY A 154 7.47 -24.97 -34.71
C GLY A 154 8.48 -25.99 -35.27
N PRO A 155 8.00 -27.10 -35.88
CA PRO A 155 8.88 -28.00 -36.62
C PRO A 155 9.72 -27.17 -37.61
N PRO A 156 10.99 -27.54 -37.87
CA PRO A 156 11.82 -26.82 -38.82
C PRO A 156 11.06 -26.70 -40.14
N GLU A 157 10.70 -25.48 -40.52
CA GLU A 157 10.10 -25.21 -41.81
C GLU A 157 11.11 -25.68 -42.88
N PRO A 158 10.67 -26.46 -43.88
CA PRO A 158 11.53 -26.75 -45.02
C PRO A 158 11.83 -25.41 -45.72
N ASP A 159 13.12 -25.16 -45.99
CA ASP A 159 13.60 -23.96 -46.70
C ASP A 159 12.67 -23.64 -47.88
N PRO A 160 12.02 -22.46 -47.92
CA PRO A 160 11.33 -22.02 -49.11
C PRO A 160 12.39 -21.64 -50.15
N ASP A 161 12.29 -22.27 -51.31
CA ASP A 161 13.11 -22.03 -52.49
C ASP A 161 13.36 -20.52 -52.72
N GLU A 162 14.63 -20.18 -52.95
CA GLU A 162 15.07 -18.87 -53.41
C GLU A 162 14.42 -18.55 -54.77
N ASP A 163 13.24 -17.94 -54.78
CA ASP A 163 12.74 -17.16 -55.93
C ASP A 163 11.50 -16.35 -55.53
N GLY A 164 11.66 -15.03 -55.39
CA GLY A 164 10.54 -14.09 -55.26
C GLY A 164 10.66 -13.12 -54.08
N LEU A 165 11.69 -12.28 -54.09
CA LEU A 165 11.76 -11.09 -53.24
C LEU A 165 10.66 -10.10 -53.64
N ASP A 166 9.59 -9.99 -52.84
CA ASP A 166 8.78 -8.78 -52.74
C ASP A 166 8.74 -8.35 -51.26
N LEU A 167 9.79 -7.64 -50.85
CA LEU A 167 9.83 -6.92 -49.58
C LEU A 167 8.97 -5.67 -49.74
N GLU A 168 7.71 -5.72 -49.28
CA GLU A 168 6.93 -4.51 -49.05
C GLU A 168 7.62 -3.70 -47.93
N GLU A 169 8.27 -2.60 -48.31
CA GLU A 169 8.89 -1.67 -47.36
C GLU A 169 7.81 -1.06 -46.46
N ASP A 170 7.85 -1.36 -45.17
CA ASP A 170 6.96 -0.78 -44.15
C ASP A 170 7.22 0.74 -44.05
N PRO A 171 6.25 1.60 -44.39
CA PRO A 171 6.43 3.05 -44.43
C PRO A 171 6.57 3.70 -43.04
N TYR A 172 6.55 2.93 -41.95
CA TYR A 172 6.61 3.47 -40.58
C TYR A 172 8.01 3.50 -39.96
N PHE A 173 9.03 2.95 -40.61
CA PHE A 173 10.41 2.88 -40.09
C PHE A 173 11.46 3.61 -40.94
N THR A 174 11.06 4.62 -41.71
CA THR A 174 12.01 5.59 -42.28
C THR A 174 11.89 6.92 -41.53
N ASP A 175 12.67 7.06 -40.47
CA ASP A 175 13.42 8.29 -40.21
C ASP A 175 14.56 8.03 -39.22
N GLY A 176 15.77 8.32 -39.69
CA GLY A 176 17.02 7.87 -39.13
C GLY A 176 17.45 8.57 -37.84
N PHE A 177 18.22 7.84 -37.04
CA PHE A 177 19.04 8.42 -35.97
C PHE A 177 20.18 9.22 -36.61
N PRO A 178 20.38 10.50 -36.27
CA PRO A 178 21.59 11.21 -36.67
C PRO A 178 22.78 10.72 -35.86
N ASP A 179 23.81 10.28 -36.58
CA ASP A 179 25.11 9.84 -36.06
C ASP A 179 25.79 10.90 -35.20
N PHE A 180 26.46 10.42 -34.15
CA PHE A 180 27.41 11.17 -33.31
C PHE A 180 28.56 11.73 -34.16
N GLY A 181 28.81 13.03 -34.00
CA GLY A 181 30.07 13.71 -34.36
C GLY A 181 30.57 14.51 -33.17
#